data_AF-A0A6J8AZE9-F1
#
_entry.id   AF-A0A6J8AZE9-F1
#
_cell.length_a   1.000
_cell.length_b   1.000
_cell.length_c   1.000
_cell.angle_alpha   90.00
_cell.angle_beta   90.00
_cell.angle_gamma   90.00
#
_symmetry.space_group_name_H-M   'P 1'
#
loop_
_entity.id
_entity.type
_entity.pdbx_description
1 polymer ?
#
loop_
_entity_poly.entity_id
_entity_poly.type
_entity_poly.pdbx_seq_one_letter_code
_entity_poly.pdbx_strand_id
1 'polypeptide(L)'
;MCHKILYVENEIVTSVECTELLSKQEEADTNMFLQAKHAADKGYDSIVIKSSDTDVEVLTCYFQNCISSNTIILTGTSSKCRLLNEQSMCAKLGENVCRALPGFHAFTGCDSVSALSGKGKSKAFGVFTRSVEFSEGLSSLGETFEEVGEDLSKTLEWFLCAIYGYEINNIDELRFKMFCNAKNIHCHLLPRTKDAMLKHMKRANFQAKIWKSALEHNTVPSPNNHGWIVKNDLISINWLDQPPALDALSILISCSCIAGCAHKRCSCVRQGLSCTDSCKCSNACSNKDYQIVDVANDDDEDDGDDDNSVDAGDETDDDSMD
;
A
#
# COMPACT_ATOMS: atom_id res chain seq x y z
N MET A 1 -1.16 26.84 15.46
CA MET A 1 -0.93 28.31 15.45
C MET A 1 0.57 28.57 15.60
N CYS A 2 1.20 29.23 14.62
CA CYS A 2 2.64 29.53 14.65
C CYS A 2 2.88 30.94 15.17
N HIS A 3 3.96 31.13 15.95
CA HIS A 3 4.31 32.42 16.54
C HIS A 3 5.73 32.81 16.17
N LYS A 4 5.94 34.10 15.87
CA LYS A 4 7.25 34.72 15.79
C LYS A 4 7.64 35.20 17.19
N ILE A 5 8.75 34.70 17.69
CA ILE A 5 9.27 35.04 19.02
C ILE A 5 10.50 35.92 18.86
N LEU A 6 10.51 37.09 19.51
CA LEU A 6 11.66 37.99 19.59
C LEU A 6 12.29 37.89 20.97
N TYR A 7 13.60 37.65 21.01
CA TYR A 7 14.39 37.59 22.25
C TYR A 7 15.30 38.81 22.39
N VAL A 8 15.40 39.33 23.60
CA VAL A 8 16.44 40.30 24.02
C VAL A 8 17.01 39.78 25.33
N GLU A 9 18.34 39.65 25.43
CA GLU A 9 19.01 39.18 26.65
C GLU A 9 18.47 37.84 27.21
N ASN A 10 18.13 36.90 26.32
CA ASN A 10 17.50 35.60 26.63
C ASN A 10 16.07 35.66 27.20
N GLU A 11 15.43 36.82 27.23
CA GLU A 11 14.02 36.94 27.59
C GLU A 11 13.15 37.10 26.34
N ILE A 12 11.96 36.48 26.35
CA ILE A 12 10.96 36.66 25.30
C ILE A 12 10.36 38.06 25.46
N VAL A 13 10.61 38.92 24.49
CA VAL A 13 10.12 40.31 24.49
C VAL A 13 8.80 40.45 23.75
N THR A 14 8.57 39.64 22.72
CA THR A 14 7.32 39.70 21.94
C THR A 14 7.00 38.35 21.32
N SER A 15 5.73 37.97 21.35
CA SER A 15 5.16 36.85 20.60
C SER A 15 4.07 37.39 19.70
N VAL A 16 4.24 37.23 18.39
CA VAL A 16 3.27 37.68 17.39
C VAL A 16 2.82 36.48 16.57
N GLU A 17 1.51 36.28 16.49
CA GLU A 17 0.93 35.24 15.64
C GLU A 17 1.31 35.46 14.17
N CYS A 18 1.74 34.40 13.49
CA CYS A 18 2.09 34.46 12.08
C CYS A 18 0.95 33.82 11.27
N THR A 19 0.06 34.67 10.74
CA THR A 19 -1.10 34.24 9.95
C THR A 19 -0.71 33.55 8.64
N GLU A 20 0.43 33.92 8.05
CA GLU A 20 1.05 33.26 6.89
C GLU A 20 1.40 31.78 7.17
N LEU A 21 1.54 31.40 8.44
CA LEU A 21 1.87 30.05 8.90
C LEU A 21 0.69 29.34 9.57
N LEU A 22 -0.54 29.81 9.31
CA LEU A 22 -1.74 29.18 9.85
C LEU A 22 -1.97 27.83 9.15
N SER A 23 -1.84 26.74 9.89
CA SER A 23 -2.10 25.38 9.40
C SER A 23 -3.17 24.72 10.25
N LYS A 24 -3.99 23.89 9.60
CA LYS A 24 -4.92 22.97 10.27
C LYS A 24 -4.34 21.56 10.42
N GLN A 25 -3.13 21.33 9.92
CA GLN A 25 -2.39 20.11 10.22
C GLN A 25 -1.88 20.16 11.66
N GLU A 26 -2.09 19.07 12.40
CA GLU A 26 -1.75 18.97 13.82
C GLU A 26 -0.26 18.65 14.04
N GLU A 27 0.32 17.78 13.20
CA GLU A 27 1.64 17.22 13.43
C GLU A 27 2.77 18.23 13.16
N ALA A 28 3.86 18.11 13.94
CA ALA A 28 5.00 19.01 13.82
C ALA A 28 5.81 18.75 12.55
N ASP A 29 5.95 17.49 12.15
CA ASP A 29 6.72 17.04 10.98
C ASP A 29 6.31 17.76 9.69
N THR A 30 5.02 17.93 9.44
CA THR A 30 4.45 18.64 8.29
C THR A 30 4.55 20.16 8.45
N ASN A 31 4.22 20.68 9.63
CA ASN A 31 4.28 22.11 9.92
C ASN A 31 5.69 22.70 9.79
N MET A 32 6.75 21.89 10.03
CA MET A 32 8.14 22.30 9.80
C MET A 32 8.42 22.69 8.33
N PHE A 33 7.78 22.03 7.37
CA PHE A 33 7.98 22.34 5.94
C PHE A 33 7.26 23.60 5.51
N LEU A 34 6.09 23.89 6.09
CA LEU A 34 5.43 25.18 5.90
C LEU A 34 6.32 26.34 6.41
N GLN A 35 6.93 26.17 7.59
CA GLN A 35 7.89 27.12 8.15
C GLN A 35 9.14 27.26 7.26
N ALA A 36 9.67 26.16 6.76
CA ALA A 36 10.81 26.16 5.85
C ALA A 36 10.47 26.91 4.55
N LYS A 37 9.32 26.63 3.93
CA LYS A 37 8.88 27.33 2.72
C LYS A 37 8.72 28.84 2.97
N HIS A 38 8.10 29.22 4.08
CA HIS A 38 7.97 30.62 4.46
C HIS A 38 9.35 31.29 4.66
N ALA A 39 10.31 30.63 5.32
CA ALA A 39 11.67 31.16 5.45
C ALA A 39 12.33 31.32 4.07
N ALA A 40 12.21 30.34 3.19
CA ALA A 40 12.72 30.44 1.82
C ALA A 40 12.14 31.67 1.08
N ASP A 41 10.84 31.90 1.22
CA ASP A 41 10.14 33.03 0.59
C ASP A 41 10.53 34.40 1.18
N LYS A 42 11.07 34.44 2.41
CA LYS A 42 11.68 35.65 2.99
C LYS A 42 13.14 35.84 2.56
N GLY A 43 13.69 34.97 1.72
CA GLY A 43 15.02 35.10 1.12
C GLY A 43 16.16 34.47 1.91
N TYR A 44 15.88 33.50 2.81
CA TYR A 44 16.94 32.75 3.47
C TYR A 44 17.51 31.68 2.54
N ASP A 45 18.83 31.65 2.34
CA ASP A 45 19.47 30.72 1.38
C ASP A 45 19.53 29.27 1.87
N SER A 46 19.57 29.06 3.18
CA SER A 46 19.71 27.75 3.80
C SER A 46 18.85 27.61 5.04
N ILE A 47 18.21 26.45 5.17
CA ILE A 47 17.26 26.16 6.24
C ILE A 47 17.70 24.87 6.93
N VAL A 48 17.93 24.96 8.24
CA VAL A 48 18.28 23.80 9.06
C VAL A 48 17.03 23.28 9.75
N ILE A 49 16.63 22.06 9.40
CA ILE A 49 15.52 21.33 10.01
C ILE A 49 16.13 20.37 11.04
N LYS A 50 15.88 20.64 12.33
CA LYS A 50 16.39 19.78 13.41
C LYS A 50 15.36 18.71 13.73
N SER A 51 15.62 17.48 13.32
CA SER A 51 14.81 16.32 13.64
C SER A 51 15.64 15.04 13.61
N SER A 52 15.30 14.08 14.47
CA SER A 52 15.78 12.70 14.40
C SER A 52 14.71 11.74 13.88
N ASP A 53 13.59 12.29 13.42
CA ASP A 53 12.44 11.54 12.91
C ASP A 53 12.64 11.18 11.44
N THR A 54 12.36 9.93 11.09
CA THR A 54 12.45 9.44 9.71
C THR A 54 11.38 10.07 8.82
N ASP A 55 10.23 10.42 9.38
CA ASP A 55 9.14 11.06 8.62
C ASP A 55 9.63 12.42 8.10
N VAL A 56 10.33 13.19 8.93
CA VAL A 56 10.95 14.45 8.53
C VAL A 56 12.03 14.23 7.48
N GLU A 57 12.86 13.21 7.59
CA GLU A 57 13.88 12.89 6.57
C GLU A 57 13.24 12.60 5.21
N VAL A 58 12.21 11.74 5.18
CA VAL A 58 11.42 11.40 3.99
C VAL A 58 10.80 12.64 3.35
N LEU A 59 10.18 13.50 4.16
CA LEU A 59 9.52 14.72 3.67
C LEU A 59 10.52 15.78 3.18
N THR A 60 11.72 15.84 3.78
CA THR A 60 12.76 16.77 3.31
C THR A 60 13.21 16.40 1.90
N CYS A 61 13.44 15.11 1.62
CA CYS A 61 13.73 14.64 0.26
C CYS A 61 12.65 15.06 -0.74
N TYR A 62 11.37 14.94 -0.35
CA TYR A 62 10.23 15.26 -1.21
C TYR A 62 10.13 16.77 -1.47
N PHE A 63 10.23 17.60 -0.43
CA PHE A 63 10.02 19.05 -0.53
C PHE A 63 11.24 19.85 -0.99
N GLN A 64 12.43 19.25 -1.10
CA GLN A 64 13.62 19.96 -1.56
C GLN A 64 13.43 20.61 -2.94
N ASN A 65 12.60 20.05 -3.83
CA ASN A 65 12.29 20.66 -5.13
C ASN A 65 11.17 21.73 -5.05
N CYS A 66 10.43 21.79 -3.95
CA CYS A 66 9.36 22.77 -3.70
C CYS A 66 9.84 23.98 -2.89
N ILE A 67 10.97 23.85 -2.21
CA ILE A 67 11.59 24.88 -1.37
C ILE A 67 12.87 25.35 -2.08
N SER A 68 12.94 26.64 -2.40
CA SER A 68 14.06 27.22 -3.16
C SER A 68 15.39 27.22 -2.38
N SER A 69 15.34 27.23 -1.05
CA SER A 69 16.50 27.17 -0.18
C SER A 69 17.09 25.75 -0.11
N ASN A 70 18.39 25.68 0.17
CA ASN A 70 19.01 24.41 0.52
C ASN A 70 18.53 23.96 1.92
N THR A 71 17.86 22.80 1.99
CA THR A 71 17.42 22.23 3.27
C THR A 71 18.48 21.28 3.82
N ILE A 72 18.72 21.38 5.11
CA ILE A 72 19.74 20.59 5.81
C ILE A 72 19.11 19.98 7.04
N ILE A 73 19.18 18.65 7.16
CA ILE A 73 18.69 17.95 8.34
C ILE A 73 19.79 17.90 9.39
N LEU A 74 19.49 18.38 10.58
CA LEU A 74 20.30 18.22 11.78
C LEU A 74 19.73 17.08 12.62
N THR A 75 20.34 15.90 12.52
CA THR A 75 19.89 14.65 13.18
C THR A 75 20.91 14.15 14.21
N GLY A 76 20.50 13.28 15.12
CA GLY A 76 21.33 12.69 16.18
C GLY A 76 21.34 13.46 17.50
N THR A 77 21.92 12.86 18.54
CA THR A 77 21.93 13.39 19.91
C THR A 77 23.30 13.90 20.32
N SER A 78 23.34 15.08 20.95
CA SER A 78 24.52 15.68 21.59
C SER A 78 25.80 15.55 20.72
N SER A 79 26.74 14.69 21.13
CA SER A 79 28.05 14.50 20.49
C SER A 79 28.03 13.72 19.18
N LYS A 80 26.89 13.12 18.78
CA LYS A 80 26.76 12.34 17.53
C LYS A 80 25.86 13.02 16.50
N CYS A 81 25.78 14.34 16.56
CA CYS A 81 24.97 15.11 15.63
C CYS A 81 25.57 15.10 14.22
N ARG A 82 24.71 15.05 13.21
CA ARG A 82 25.09 15.01 11.79
C ARG A 82 24.25 16.01 11.03
N LEU A 83 24.90 16.70 10.09
CA LEU A 83 24.24 17.54 9.10
C LEU A 83 24.14 16.73 7.80
N LEU A 84 22.92 16.49 7.36
CA LEU A 84 22.63 15.85 6.08
C LEU A 84 22.21 16.94 5.10
N ASN A 85 23.02 17.15 4.06
CA ASN A 85 22.66 18.06 2.98
C ASN A 85 21.68 17.35 2.05
N GLU A 86 20.45 17.86 1.99
CA GLU A 86 19.37 17.17 1.31
C GLU A 86 19.53 17.24 -0.22
N GLN A 87 20.04 18.35 -0.75
CA GLN A 87 20.32 18.48 -2.19
C GLN A 87 21.26 17.36 -2.70
N SER A 88 22.29 17.01 -1.92
CA SER A 88 23.18 15.89 -2.26
C SER A 88 22.48 14.53 -2.19
N MET A 89 21.54 14.36 -1.26
CA MET A 89 20.76 13.12 -1.12
C MET A 89 19.76 12.98 -2.27
N CYS A 90 18.98 14.01 -2.57
CA CYS A 90 18.07 14.04 -3.71
C CYS A 90 18.80 13.79 -5.03
N ALA A 91 19.99 14.36 -5.22
CA ALA A 91 20.80 14.12 -6.42
C ALA A 91 21.23 12.65 -6.58
N LYS A 92 21.46 11.93 -5.47
CA LYS A 92 21.80 10.49 -5.50
C LYS A 92 20.58 9.61 -5.70
N LEU A 93 19.46 9.98 -5.11
CA LEU A 93 18.20 9.22 -5.19
C LEU A 93 17.51 9.39 -6.55
N GLY A 94 17.60 10.59 -7.13
CA GLY A 94 16.87 10.97 -8.33
C GLY A 94 15.46 11.46 -8.01
N GLU A 95 14.91 12.26 -8.93
CA GLU A 95 13.62 12.93 -8.75
C GLU A 95 12.46 11.95 -8.55
N ASN A 96 12.36 10.90 -9.38
CA ASN A 96 11.28 9.91 -9.29
C ASN A 96 11.24 9.23 -7.92
N VAL A 97 12.41 8.89 -7.37
CA VAL A 97 12.51 8.29 -6.04
C VAL A 97 12.04 9.28 -4.97
N CYS A 98 12.54 10.52 -5.02
CA CYS A 98 12.16 11.56 -4.05
C CYS A 98 10.66 11.84 -4.05
N ARG A 99 10.04 11.91 -5.23
CA ARG A 99 8.58 12.09 -5.39
C ARG A 99 7.77 10.93 -4.81
N ALA A 100 8.30 9.72 -4.87
CA ALA A 100 7.65 8.52 -4.39
C ALA A 100 7.85 8.24 -2.89
N LEU A 101 8.83 8.90 -2.24
CA LEU A 101 9.20 8.63 -0.86
C LEU A 101 8.04 8.74 0.16
N PRO A 102 7.15 9.77 0.12
CA PRO A 102 6.01 9.84 1.04
C PRO A 102 5.06 8.64 0.89
N GLY A 103 4.71 8.29 -0.36
CA GLY A 103 3.85 7.14 -0.64
C GLY A 103 4.51 5.81 -0.28
N PHE A 104 5.79 5.64 -0.60
CA PHE A 104 6.60 4.49 -0.20
C PHE A 104 6.63 4.32 1.33
N HIS A 105 6.89 5.40 2.05
CA HIS A 105 7.05 5.35 3.49
C HIS A 105 5.73 5.02 4.19
N ALA A 106 4.62 5.66 3.79
CA ALA A 106 3.28 5.35 4.28
C ALA A 106 2.88 3.91 3.94
N PHE A 107 3.11 3.46 2.69
CA PHE A 107 2.71 2.13 2.25
C PHE A 107 3.51 1.00 2.91
N THR A 108 4.80 1.22 3.20
CA THR A 108 5.64 0.21 3.86
C THR A 108 5.56 0.25 5.39
N GLY A 109 4.93 1.31 5.93
CA GLY A 109 4.51 1.44 7.33
C GLY A 109 5.11 2.66 8.02
N CYS A 110 4.27 3.42 8.71
CA CYS A 110 4.64 4.56 9.54
C CYS A 110 3.78 4.53 10.82
N ASP A 111 3.70 5.63 11.55
CA ASP A 111 2.97 5.67 12.82
C ASP A 111 1.46 5.41 12.65
N SER A 112 0.87 5.89 11.55
CA SER A 112 -0.57 5.72 11.27
C SER A 112 -0.90 4.49 10.39
N VAL A 113 0.11 3.89 9.75
CA VAL A 113 -0.09 2.80 8.78
C VAL A 113 0.78 1.59 9.11
N SER A 114 0.15 0.42 9.26
CA SER A 114 0.84 -0.79 9.71
C SER A 114 2.02 -1.22 8.82
N ALA A 115 3.15 -1.57 9.42
CA ALA A 115 4.28 -2.15 8.70
C ALA A 115 3.97 -3.52 8.07
N LEU A 116 4.79 -3.89 7.08
CA LEU A 116 4.78 -5.23 6.49
C LEU A 116 5.60 -6.19 7.36
N SER A 117 4.91 -7.07 8.07
CA SER A 117 5.54 -8.00 9.01
C SER A 117 6.59 -8.90 8.33
N GLY A 118 7.80 -8.94 8.91
CA GLY A 118 8.95 -9.64 8.36
C GLY A 118 9.54 -9.04 7.07
N LYS A 119 9.05 -7.89 6.59
CA LYS A 119 9.54 -7.19 5.39
C LYS A 119 10.04 -5.79 5.77
N GLY A 120 11.35 -5.64 5.93
CA GLY A 120 11.96 -4.35 6.25
C GLY A 120 11.92 -3.36 5.08
N LYS A 121 11.85 -2.05 5.39
CA LYS A 121 11.86 -0.96 4.40
C LYS A 121 13.06 -1.02 3.46
N SER A 122 14.25 -1.42 3.92
CA SER A 122 15.41 -1.58 3.05
C SER A 122 15.18 -2.60 1.91
N LYS A 123 14.51 -3.73 2.21
CA LYS A 123 14.15 -4.71 1.17
C LYS A 123 13.12 -4.15 0.21
N ALA A 124 12.08 -3.48 0.74
CA ALA A 124 11.05 -2.87 -0.09
C ALA A 124 11.63 -1.75 -0.97
N PHE A 125 12.56 -0.96 -0.43
CA PHE A 125 13.24 0.11 -1.14
C PHE A 125 14.04 -0.44 -2.32
N GLY A 126 14.76 -1.54 -2.14
CA GLY A 126 15.47 -2.21 -3.24
C GLY A 126 14.54 -2.76 -4.34
N VAL A 127 13.30 -3.13 -4.03
CA VAL A 127 12.29 -3.49 -5.05
C VAL A 127 11.79 -2.23 -5.75
N PHE A 128 11.43 -1.22 -4.98
CA PHE A 128 10.91 0.07 -5.43
C PHE A 128 11.87 0.79 -6.39
N THR A 129 13.18 0.87 -6.08
CA THR A 129 14.14 1.61 -6.92
C THR A 129 14.55 0.88 -8.20
N ARG A 130 14.08 -0.36 -8.43
CA ARG A 130 14.41 -1.15 -9.63
C ARG A 130 13.35 -1.11 -10.73
N SER A 131 12.18 -0.52 -10.46
CA SER A 131 11.08 -0.42 -11.43
C SER A 131 10.53 0.99 -11.43
N VAL A 132 10.44 1.57 -12.63
CA VAL A 132 9.86 2.90 -12.83
C VAL A 132 8.38 2.86 -12.49
N GLU A 133 7.68 1.79 -12.88
CA GLU A 133 6.26 1.57 -12.63
C GLU A 133 5.94 1.57 -11.12
N PHE A 134 6.77 0.90 -10.31
CA PHE A 134 6.61 0.95 -8.85
C PHE A 134 6.86 2.34 -8.29
N SER A 135 7.87 3.05 -8.81
CA SER A 135 8.14 4.40 -8.36
C SER A 135 7.03 5.39 -8.74
N GLU A 136 6.48 5.31 -9.94
CA GLU A 136 5.37 6.14 -10.41
C GLU A 136 4.09 5.83 -9.64
N GLY A 137 3.77 4.54 -9.45
CA GLY A 137 2.64 4.11 -8.63
C GLY A 137 2.72 4.62 -7.20
N LEU A 138 3.85 4.43 -6.52
CA LEU A 138 4.05 4.97 -5.17
C LEU A 138 4.06 6.49 -5.12
N SER A 139 4.55 7.16 -6.18
CA SER A 139 4.45 8.62 -6.30
C SER A 139 3.02 9.10 -6.52
N SER A 140 2.11 8.26 -6.99
CA SER A 140 0.69 8.62 -7.19
C SER A 140 -0.13 8.49 -5.91
N LEU A 141 0.37 7.80 -4.88
CA LEU A 141 -0.27 7.80 -3.56
C LEU A 141 -0.24 9.20 -2.96
N GLY A 142 -1.39 9.64 -2.46
CA GLY A 142 -1.54 10.93 -1.81
C GLY A 142 -1.70 12.12 -2.76
N GLU A 143 -2.06 11.90 -4.02
CA GLU A 143 -2.45 13.01 -4.92
C GLU A 143 -3.86 13.52 -4.59
N THR A 144 -4.77 12.62 -4.20
CA THR A 144 -6.15 12.91 -3.77
C THR A 144 -6.50 12.16 -2.48
N PHE A 145 -7.48 12.66 -1.73
CA PHE A 145 -8.10 11.90 -0.64
C PHE A 145 -9.10 10.86 -1.15
N GLU A 146 -9.52 10.95 -2.40
CA GLU A 146 -10.48 10.03 -3.02
C GLU A 146 -9.96 8.57 -3.11
N GLU A 147 -10.81 7.68 -3.62
CA GLU A 147 -10.46 6.27 -3.72
C GLU A 147 -9.27 6.02 -4.64
N VAL A 148 -8.46 5.03 -4.25
CA VAL A 148 -7.32 4.57 -5.05
C VAL A 148 -7.87 3.86 -6.28
N GLY A 149 -7.58 4.41 -7.47
CA GLY A 149 -8.03 3.83 -8.74
C GLY A 149 -7.49 2.42 -9.01
N GLU A 150 -8.18 1.69 -9.87
CA GLU A 150 -7.91 0.26 -10.13
C GLU A 150 -6.48 0.00 -10.63
N ASP A 151 -5.97 0.82 -11.56
CA ASP A 151 -4.62 0.66 -12.12
C ASP A 151 -3.52 0.90 -11.08
N LEU A 152 -3.73 1.90 -10.21
CA LEU A 152 -2.84 2.15 -9.08
C LEU A 152 -2.90 0.99 -8.09
N SER A 153 -4.09 0.47 -7.79
CA SER A 153 -4.26 -0.71 -6.94
C SER A 153 -3.53 -1.93 -7.50
N LYS A 154 -3.64 -2.22 -8.80
CA LYS A 154 -2.93 -3.33 -9.46
C LYS A 154 -1.41 -3.16 -9.38
N THR A 155 -0.91 -1.95 -9.60
CA THR A 155 0.53 -1.63 -9.50
C THR A 155 1.05 -1.84 -8.07
N LEU A 156 0.31 -1.38 -7.06
CA LEU A 156 0.69 -1.53 -5.66
C LEU A 156 0.53 -2.97 -5.14
N GLU A 157 -0.43 -3.74 -5.68
CA GLU A 157 -0.57 -5.18 -5.44
C GLU A 157 0.64 -5.94 -5.96
N TRP A 158 1.06 -5.65 -7.20
CA TRP A 158 2.25 -6.22 -7.79
C TRP A 158 3.53 -5.84 -7.03
N PHE A 159 3.66 -4.57 -6.63
CA PHE A 159 4.76 -4.12 -5.77
C PHE A 159 4.81 -4.91 -4.47
N LEU A 160 3.65 -5.10 -3.82
CA LEU A 160 3.56 -5.86 -2.59
C LEU A 160 4.04 -7.30 -2.80
N CYS A 161 3.58 -7.99 -3.85
CA CYS A 161 4.05 -9.33 -4.18
C CYS A 161 5.56 -9.40 -4.43
N ALA A 162 6.12 -8.41 -5.13
CA ALA A 162 7.55 -8.33 -5.41
C ALA A 162 8.38 -8.18 -4.11
N ILE A 163 7.88 -7.51 -3.07
CA ILE A 163 8.53 -7.45 -1.74
C ILE A 163 8.67 -8.85 -1.11
N TYR A 164 7.72 -9.75 -1.37
CA TYR A 164 7.80 -11.14 -0.92
C TYR A 164 8.80 -11.97 -1.75
N GLY A 165 9.23 -11.48 -2.91
CA GLY A 165 10.23 -12.12 -3.77
C GLY A 165 9.63 -13.05 -4.81
N TYR A 166 8.40 -12.80 -5.23
CA TYR A 166 7.69 -13.61 -6.22
C TYR A 166 7.26 -12.74 -7.41
N GLU A 167 7.37 -13.31 -8.61
CA GLU A 167 6.85 -12.74 -9.86
C GLU A 167 5.37 -13.11 -10.04
N ILE A 168 4.55 -12.71 -9.07
CA ILE A 168 3.09 -12.88 -9.06
C ILE A 168 2.50 -11.49 -8.86
N ASN A 169 1.42 -11.14 -9.55
CA ASN A 169 0.76 -9.83 -9.41
C ASN A 169 -0.61 -9.92 -8.70
N ASN A 170 -1.03 -11.12 -8.30
CA ASN A 170 -2.21 -11.35 -7.48
C ASN A 170 -1.79 -11.75 -6.05
N ILE A 171 -2.19 -10.95 -5.06
CA ILE A 171 -1.74 -11.13 -3.68
C ILE A 171 -2.33 -12.38 -3.02
N ASP A 172 -3.55 -12.77 -3.39
CA ASP A 172 -4.22 -13.95 -2.85
C ASP A 172 -3.63 -15.23 -3.45
N GLU A 173 -3.30 -15.24 -4.74
CA GLU A 173 -2.56 -16.34 -5.38
C GLU A 173 -1.19 -16.51 -4.71
N LEU A 174 -0.46 -15.42 -4.51
CA LEU A 174 0.81 -15.44 -3.79
C LEU A 174 0.62 -15.97 -2.35
N ARG A 175 -0.40 -15.48 -1.64
CA ARG A 175 -0.71 -15.90 -0.27
C ARG A 175 -0.95 -17.41 -0.21
N PHE A 176 -1.74 -17.94 -1.14
CA PHE A 176 -2.04 -19.36 -1.26
C PHE A 176 -0.78 -20.18 -1.60
N LYS A 177 0.01 -19.72 -2.56
CA LYS A 177 1.29 -20.37 -2.94
C LYS A 177 2.27 -20.43 -1.76
N MET A 178 2.39 -19.34 -1.00
CA MET A 178 3.25 -19.29 0.18
C MET A 178 2.74 -20.22 1.29
N PHE A 179 1.43 -20.26 1.48
CA PHE A 179 0.79 -21.15 2.45
C PHE A 179 1.05 -22.62 2.13
N CYS A 180 0.87 -23.04 0.87
CA CYS A 180 1.08 -24.43 0.45
C CYS A 180 2.55 -24.88 0.54
N ASN A 181 3.49 -23.99 0.18
CA ASN A 181 4.91 -24.34 0.08
C ASN A 181 5.64 -24.36 1.43
N ALA A 182 5.21 -23.56 2.39
CA ALA A 182 5.94 -23.45 3.65
C ALA A 182 5.70 -24.66 4.58
N LYS A 183 6.71 -25.01 5.38
CA LYS A 183 6.54 -25.86 6.56
C LYS A 183 6.42 -24.92 7.76
N ASN A 184 5.24 -24.85 8.38
CA ASN A 184 4.99 -24.04 9.58
C ASN A 184 5.21 -22.53 9.41
N ILE A 185 4.68 -21.93 8.34
CA ILE A 185 4.70 -20.46 8.21
C ILE A 185 3.78 -19.84 9.26
N HIS A 186 4.30 -18.88 10.01
CA HIS A 186 3.45 -18.04 10.85
C HIS A 186 2.58 -17.15 9.96
N CYS A 187 1.28 -17.05 10.27
CA CYS A 187 0.31 -16.32 9.45
C CYS A 187 0.69 -14.84 9.22
N HIS A 188 1.41 -14.21 10.15
CA HIS A 188 1.90 -12.84 10.03
C HIS A 188 3.04 -12.68 9.01
N LEU A 189 3.65 -13.76 8.51
CA LEU A 189 4.68 -13.73 7.47
C LEU A 189 4.12 -13.94 6.07
N LEU A 190 2.83 -14.27 5.96
CA LEU A 190 2.11 -14.31 4.70
C LEU A 190 1.71 -12.89 4.27
N PRO A 191 1.65 -12.61 2.96
CA PRO A 191 1.11 -11.36 2.46
C PRO A 191 -0.33 -11.16 2.93
N ARG A 192 -0.78 -9.90 3.03
CA ARG A 192 -2.17 -9.57 3.37
C ARG A 192 -3.11 -10.18 2.31
N THR A 193 -4.36 -10.46 2.67
CA THR A 193 -5.38 -10.77 1.67
C THR A 193 -5.64 -9.54 0.80
N LYS A 194 -6.24 -9.71 -0.38
CA LYS A 194 -6.60 -8.58 -1.25
C LYS A 194 -7.49 -7.57 -0.54
N ASP A 195 -8.46 -8.03 0.22
CA ASP A 195 -9.34 -7.16 1.02
C ASP A 195 -8.55 -6.30 2.04
N ALA A 196 -7.71 -6.93 2.87
CA ALA A 196 -6.87 -6.20 3.84
C ALA A 196 -5.86 -5.27 3.16
N MET A 197 -5.36 -5.65 1.98
CA MET A 197 -4.46 -4.85 1.18
C MET A 197 -5.15 -3.57 0.69
N LEU A 198 -6.39 -3.65 0.20
CA LEU A 198 -7.17 -2.48 -0.22
C LEU A 198 -7.40 -1.50 0.94
N LYS A 199 -7.74 -2.01 2.14
CA LYS A 199 -7.83 -1.18 3.35
C LYS A 199 -6.51 -0.50 3.68
N HIS A 200 -5.41 -1.22 3.54
CA HIS A 200 -4.04 -0.71 3.76
C HIS A 200 -3.66 0.38 2.75
N MET A 201 -4.02 0.22 1.47
CA MET A 201 -3.83 1.23 0.43
C MET A 201 -4.58 2.52 0.75
N LYS A 202 -5.84 2.43 1.17
CA LYS A 202 -6.64 3.60 1.56
C LYS A 202 -5.97 4.41 2.68
N ARG A 203 -5.43 3.72 3.69
CA ARG A 203 -4.70 4.38 4.80
C ARG A 203 -3.39 5.02 4.33
N ALA A 204 -2.61 4.30 3.52
CA ALA A 204 -1.36 4.82 2.97
C ALA A 204 -1.58 6.05 2.08
N ASN A 205 -2.63 6.02 1.24
CA ASN A 205 -3.02 7.15 0.40
C ASN A 205 -3.39 8.37 1.23
N PHE A 206 -4.20 8.18 2.27
CA PHE A 206 -4.63 9.26 3.17
C PHE A 206 -3.44 9.91 3.90
N GLN A 207 -2.56 9.11 4.49
CA GLN A 207 -1.36 9.63 5.15
C GLN A 207 -0.43 10.35 4.18
N ALA A 208 -0.18 9.76 3.01
CA ALA A 208 0.66 10.39 1.98
C ALA A 208 0.07 11.73 1.51
N LYS A 209 -1.26 11.86 1.43
CA LYS A 209 -1.91 13.13 1.06
C LYS A 209 -1.68 14.21 2.12
N ILE A 210 -1.82 13.88 3.41
CA ILE A 210 -1.55 14.82 4.51
C ILE A 210 -0.12 15.37 4.36
N TRP A 211 0.84 14.46 4.23
CA TRP A 211 2.25 14.79 4.06
C TRP A 211 2.53 15.64 2.82
N LYS A 212 2.00 15.27 1.65
CA LYS A 212 2.22 16.02 0.40
C LYS A 212 1.58 17.41 0.42
N SER A 213 0.51 17.59 1.18
CA SER A 213 -0.16 18.88 1.38
C SER A 213 0.46 19.73 2.50
N ALA A 214 1.66 19.40 3.01
CA ALA A 214 2.28 20.14 4.12
C ALA A 214 2.56 21.63 3.81
N LEU A 215 2.68 22.00 2.53
CA LEU A 215 2.87 23.40 2.10
C LEU A 215 1.55 24.14 1.83
N GLU A 216 0.41 23.46 1.97
CA GLU A 216 -0.91 23.98 1.62
C GLU A 216 -1.73 24.29 2.87
N HIS A 217 -2.57 25.33 2.82
CA HIS A 217 -3.51 25.66 3.89
C HIS A 217 -4.78 24.79 3.84
N ASN A 218 -4.60 23.47 3.82
CA ASN A 218 -5.72 22.54 3.63
C ASN A 218 -6.30 22.02 4.94
N THR A 219 -7.62 21.90 4.97
CA THR A 219 -8.33 21.06 5.93
C THR A 219 -8.09 19.59 5.61
N VAL A 220 -7.63 18.83 6.59
CA VAL A 220 -7.63 17.37 6.51
C VAL A 220 -9.06 16.88 6.74
N PRO A 221 -9.65 16.10 5.81
CA PRO A 221 -10.98 15.54 6.00
C PRO A 221 -11.00 14.47 7.09
N SER A 222 -12.18 13.97 7.45
CA SER A 222 -12.29 12.83 8.37
C SER A 222 -11.61 11.59 7.78
N PRO A 223 -10.86 10.79 8.58
CA PRO A 223 -10.27 9.54 8.12
C PRO A 223 -11.31 8.41 7.95
N ASN A 224 -12.58 8.65 8.29
CA ASN A 224 -13.63 7.66 8.14
C ASN A 224 -13.74 7.19 6.68
N ASN A 225 -13.87 5.89 6.47
CA ASN A 225 -13.89 5.22 5.15
C ASN A 225 -12.56 5.23 4.37
N HIS A 226 -11.50 5.88 4.88
CA HIS A 226 -10.14 5.78 4.31
C HIS A 226 -9.34 4.61 4.91
N GLY A 227 -10.02 3.50 5.20
CA GLY A 227 -9.45 2.34 5.90
C GLY A 227 -9.49 2.44 7.43
N TRP A 228 -10.17 3.46 7.96
CA TRP A 228 -10.57 3.59 9.36
C TRP A 228 -12.09 3.73 9.50
N ILE A 229 -12.58 3.44 10.70
CA ILE A 229 -13.96 3.64 11.15
C ILE A 229 -13.91 4.65 12.29
N VAL A 230 -14.66 5.73 12.14
CA VAL A 230 -14.82 6.76 13.16
C VAL A 230 -16.19 6.62 13.82
N LYS A 231 -16.21 6.39 15.14
CA LYS A 231 -17.45 6.29 15.93
C LYS A 231 -17.23 7.02 17.26
N ASN A 232 -18.10 7.98 17.59
CA ASN A 232 -18.02 8.77 18.82
C ASN A 232 -16.62 9.36 19.06
N ASP A 233 -16.03 9.97 18.03
CA ASP A 233 -14.67 10.54 18.01
C ASP A 233 -13.53 9.54 18.29
N LEU A 234 -13.83 8.24 18.34
CA LEU A 234 -12.83 7.18 18.42
C LEU A 234 -12.54 6.63 17.02
N ILE A 235 -11.25 6.49 16.73
CA ILE A 235 -10.75 5.94 15.47
C ILE A 235 -10.34 4.49 15.68
N SER A 236 -10.84 3.59 14.84
CA SER A 236 -10.46 2.19 14.79
C SER A 236 -10.12 1.78 13.36
N ILE A 237 -9.26 0.77 13.22
CA ILE A 237 -8.85 0.29 11.88
C ILE A 237 -9.99 -0.54 11.28
N ASN A 238 -10.38 -0.23 10.03
CA ASN A 238 -11.14 -1.18 9.21
C ASN A 238 -10.15 -2.20 8.64
N TRP A 239 -10.15 -3.40 9.22
CA TRP A 239 -9.20 -4.45 8.84
C TRP A 239 -9.59 -5.18 7.56
N LEU A 240 -10.86 -5.55 7.45
CA LEU A 240 -11.42 -6.41 6.42
C LEU A 240 -12.92 -6.08 6.30
N ASP A 241 -13.46 -6.12 5.09
CA ASP A 241 -14.91 -6.21 4.87
C ASP A 241 -15.36 -7.67 4.81
N GLN A 242 -14.47 -8.58 4.42
CA GLN A 242 -14.73 -10.01 4.32
C GLN A 242 -14.40 -10.74 5.63
N PRO A 243 -15.04 -11.89 5.91
CA PRO A 243 -14.68 -12.69 7.08
C PRO A 243 -13.21 -13.12 7.04
N PRO A 244 -12.49 -13.13 8.19
CA PRO A 244 -11.04 -13.42 8.24
C PRO A 244 -10.64 -14.80 7.71
N ALA A 245 -11.59 -15.73 7.67
CA ALA A 245 -11.45 -17.06 7.10
C ALA A 245 -12.80 -17.48 6.52
N LEU A 246 -12.75 -18.31 5.47
CA LEU A 246 -13.93 -19.05 5.02
C LEU A 246 -14.36 -20.02 6.14
N ASP A 247 -15.67 -20.21 6.32
CA ASP A 247 -16.22 -21.17 7.29
C ASP A 247 -15.69 -22.61 7.10
N ALA A 248 -15.16 -22.91 5.90
CA ALA A 248 -14.57 -24.18 5.53
C ALA A 248 -13.11 -24.41 5.99
N LEU A 249 -12.71 -23.91 7.17
CA LEU A 249 -11.39 -24.21 7.77
C LEU A 249 -11.14 -25.71 8.02
N SER A 250 -12.18 -26.55 7.90
CA SER A 250 -12.07 -28.02 7.81
C SER A 250 -11.22 -28.52 6.64
N ILE A 251 -10.89 -27.68 5.65
CA ILE A 251 -10.08 -28.00 4.46
C ILE A 251 -8.56 -27.91 4.71
N LEU A 252 -8.09 -27.51 5.90
CA LEU A 252 -6.65 -27.46 6.22
C LEU A 252 -5.95 -28.83 6.33
N ILE A 253 -6.68 -29.92 6.02
CA ILE A 253 -6.16 -31.29 6.06
C ILE A 253 -5.30 -31.53 4.82
N SER A 254 -3.98 -31.37 4.99
CA SER A 254 -2.99 -31.77 4.00
C SER A 254 -2.37 -33.12 4.33
N CYS A 255 -1.94 -33.85 3.30
CA CYS A 255 -1.17 -35.08 3.46
C CYS A 255 0.27 -34.92 2.95
N SER A 256 1.16 -35.81 3.37
CA SER A 256 2.55 -35.90 2.88
C SER A 256 2.86 -37.31 2.38
N CYS A 257 1.88 -37.94 1.72
CA CYS A 257 1.93 -39.34 1.33
C CYS A 257 2.97 -39.60 0.22
N ILE A 258 3.90 -40.52 0.47
CA ILE A 258 4.92 -40.92 -0.52
C ILE A 258 4.40 -42.06 -1.40
N ALA A 259 3.66 -43.01 -0.82
CA ALA A 259 3.18 -44.22 -1.48
C ALA A 259 1.82 -44.06 -2.19
N GLY A 260 1.45 -42.84 -2.58
CA GLY A 260 0.14 -42.53 -3.18
C GLY A 260 -0.99 -42.33 -2.16
N CYS A 261 -2.11 -41.82 -2.64
CA CYS A 261 -3.24 -41.35 -1.83
C CYS A 261 -4.51 -42.19 -2.05
N ALA A 262 -4.42 -43.51 -2.17
CA ALA A 262 -5.59 -44.35 -2.47
C ALA A 262 -6.35 -44.88 -1.24
N HIS A 263 -5.77 -44.77 -0.04
CA HIS A 263 -6.29 -45.44 1.15
C HIS A 263 -6.25 -44.55 2.39
N LYS A 264 -6.94 -44.95 3.46
CA LYS A 264 -7.06 -44.23 4.75
C LYS A 264 -5.73 -44.01 5.52
N ARG A 265 -4.59 -44.44 4.96
CA ARG A 265 -3.25 -43.99 5.40
C ARG A 265 -2.99 -42.52 5.01
N CYS A 266 -3.65 -42.03 3.97
CA CYS A 266 -3.69 -40.62 3.62
C CYS A 266 -4.66 -39.88 4.55
N SER A 267 -4.22 -38.76 5.14
CA SER A 267 -5.04 -37.92 6.02
C SER A 267 -6.27 -37.36 5.30
N CYS A 268 -6.14 -36.97 4.04
CA CYS A 268 -7.24 -36.46 3.22
C CYS A 268 -8.30 -37.55 3.00
N VAL A 269 -7.90 -38.72 2.47
CA VAL A 269 -8.82 -39.86 2.24
C VAL A 269 -9.47 -40.33 3.53
N ARG A 270 -8.73 -40.37 4.64
CA ARG A 270 -9.26 -40.76 5.95
C ARG A 270 -10.41 -39.86 6.41
N GLN A 271 -10.40 -38.60 5.97
CA GLN A 271 -11.40 -37.59 6.28
C GLN A 271 -12.44 -37.43 5.17
N GLY A 272 -12.39 -38.27 4.14
CA GLY A 272 -13.29 -38.18 2.99
C GLY A 272 -13.04 -36.96 2.09
N LEU A 273 -11.83 -36.39 2.15
CA LEU A 273 -11.44 -35.21 1.36
C LEU A 273 -10.51 -35.59 0.21
N SER A 274 -10.66 -34.87 -0.90
CA SER A 274 -9.71 -34.85 -2.01
C SER A 274 -8.40 -34.14 -1.60
N CYS A 275 -7.27 -34.62 -2.11
CA CYS A 275 -5.98 -33.97 -1.91
C CYS A 275 -5.92 -32.67 -2.70
N THR A 276 -5.65 -31.56 -2.00
CA THR A 276 -5.49 -30.22 -2.56
C THR A 276 -4.02 -29.88 -2.83
N ASP A 277 -3.74 -28.71 -3.41
CA ASP A 277 -2.37 -28.21 -3.63
C ASP A 277 -1.59 -27.94 -2.33
N SER A 278 -2.28 -27.89 -1.19
CA SER A 278 -1.61 -27.87 0.12
C SER A 278 -0.98 -29.23 0.50
N CYS A 279 -1.34 -30.32 -0.20
CA CYS A 279 -0.76 -31.64 0.04
C CYS A 279 0.63 -31.77 -0.57
N LYS A 280 1.54 -32.38 0.19
CA LYS A 280 2.93 -32.70 -0.20
C LYS A 280 3.08 -34.15 -0.64
N CYS A 281 1.99 -34.78 -1.10
CA CYS A 281 2.03 -36.11 -1.70
C CYS A 281 2.65 -36.06 -3.09
N SER A 282 3.11 -37.21 -3.60
CA SER A 282 3.77 -37.26 -4.92
C SER A 282 2.90 -36.68 -6.05
N ASN A 283 3.54 -36.22 -7.14
CA ASN A 283 2.85 -35.69 -8.32
C ASN A 283 1.88 -36.71 -8.96
N ALA A 284 2.05 -38.00 -8.70
CA ALA A 284 1.13 -39.08 -9.09
C ALA A 284 0.03 -39.32 -8.02
N CYS A 285 -0.53 -38.26 -7.46
CA CYS A 285 -1.56 -38.36 -6.42
C CYS A 285 -2.89 -38.85 -7.02
N SER A 286 -3.32 -40.04 -6.62
CA SER A 286 -4.55 -40.69 -7.06
C SER A 286 -5.85 -40.12 -6.45
N ASN A 287 -5.76 -39.13 -5.56
CA ASN A 287 -6.89 -38.54 -4.83
C ASN A 287 -7.03 -37.04 -5.10
N LYS A 288 -6.53 -36.55 -6.25
CA LYS A 288 -6.80 -35.18 -6.67
C LYS A 288 -8.21 -35.12 -7.26
N ASP A 289 -8.96 -34.11 -6.87
CA ASP A 289 -10.24 -33.80 -7.49
C ASP A 289 -10.13 -32.42 -8.12
N TYR A 290 -10.39 -32.34 -9.42
CA TYR A 290 -10.27 -31.12 -10.22
C TYR A 290 -11.62 -30.40 -10.33
N GLN A 291 -12.53 -30.58 -9.36
CA GLN A 291 -13.72 -29.75 -9.30
C GLN A 291 -13.34 -28.38 -8.74
N ILE A 292 -13.10 -27.45 -9.67
CA ILE A 292 -13.12 -26.02 -9.43
C ILE A 292 -14.47 -25.71 -8.77
N VAL A 293 -14.44 -25.12 -7.59
CA VAL A 293 -15.66 -24.57 -7.00
C VAL A 293 -15.95 -23.31 -7.80
N ASP A 294 -16.78 -23.43 -8.83
CA ASP A 294 -17.37 -22.29 -9.50
C ASP A 294 -18.13 -21.52 -8.42
N VAL A 295 -17.62 -20.34 -8.06
CA VAL A 295 -18.40 -19.39 -7.28
C VAL A 295 -19.51 -18.96 -8.23
N ALA A 296 -20.71 -19.50 -8.01
CA ALA A 296 -21.87 -19.22 -8.83
C ALA A 296 -22.00 -17.70 -9.02
N ASN A 297 -21.88 -17.25 -10.27
CA ASN A 297 -22.57 -16.04 -10.66
C ASN A 297 -24.05 -16.41 -10.64
N ASP A 298 -24.81 -15.78 -9.76
CA ASP A 298 -26.28 -15.79 -9.85
C ASP A 298 -26.65 -15.05 -11.14
N ASP A 299 -26.74 -15.80 -12.24
CA ASP A 299 -27.45 -15.37 -13.43
C ASP A 299 -28.94 -15.64 -13.18
N ASP A 300 -29.68 -14.58 -12.84
CA ASP A 300 -31.14 -14.61 -12.79
C ASP A 300 -31.69 -14.88 -14.21
N GLU A 301 -32.38 -16.02 -14.36
CA GLU A 301 -33.26 -16.32 -15.49
C GLU A 301 -34.48 -15.36 -15.46
N ASP A 302 -34.71 -14.63 -16.55
CA ASP A 302 -36.03 -14.06 -16.86
C ASP A 302 -36.44 -14.51 -18.27
N ASP A 303 -37.23 -15.58 -18.31
CA ASP A 303 -37.97 -16.04 -19.48
C ASP A 303 -39.23 -15.19 -19.67
N GLY A 304 -39.40 -14.65 -20.88
CA GLY A 304 -40.63 -13.98 -21.29
C GLY A 304 -40.69 -13.74 -22.80
N ASP A 305 -41.16 -14.76 -23.53
CA ASP A 305 -41.58 -14.75 -24.94
C ASP A 305 -42.47 -13.53 -25.30
N ASP A 306 -42.33 -12.97 -26.51
CA ASP A 306 -43.42 -13.04 -27.50
C ASP A 306 -43.01 -12.64 -28.94
N ASP A 307 -43.67 -13.31 -29.88
CA ASP A 307 -43.54 -13.33 -31.35
C ASP A 307 -43.55 -11.98 -32.09
N ASN A 308 -42.82 -11.91 -33.22
CA ASN A 308 -43.51 -11.67 -34.51
C ASN A 308 -42.66 -11.95 -35.76
N SER A 309 -43.28 -12.72 -36.65
CA SER A 309 -42.94 -13.14 -38.01
C SER A 309 -42.75 -12.02 -39.03
N VAL A 310 -41.93 -12.28 -40.07
CA VAL A 310 -42.03 -12.01 -41.54
C VAL A 310 -40.61 -11.79 -42.10
N ASP A 311 -40.18 -12.19 -43.29
CA ASP A 311 -40.71 -12.93 -44.44
C ASP A 311 -39.48 -13.27 -45.34
N ALA A 312 -39.67 -14.15 -46.30
CA ALA A 312 -38.72 -14.85 -47.16
C ALA A 312 -37.87 -13.98 -48.14
N GLY A 313 -36.82 -14.62 -48.68
CA GLY A 313 -36.00 -14.16 -49.81
C GLY A 313 -34.58 -14.76 -49.73
N ASP A 314 -34.32 -16.01 -50.11
CA ASP A 314 -34.20 -16.59 -51.46
C ASP A 314 -32.76 -16.57 -52.03
N GLU A 315 -32.39 -17.75 -52.55
CA GLU A 315 -31.42 -18.07 -53.62
C GLU A 315 -29.86 -17.99 -53.46
N THR A 316 -29.29 -19.22 -53.46
CA THR A 316 -28.22 -19.81 -54.34
C THR A 316 -26.75 -19.36 -54.25
N ASP A 317 -25.85 -20.31 -53.92
CA ASP A 317 -24.92 -21.08 -54.81
C ASP A 317 -23.64 -20.28 -55.13
N ASP A 318 -22.46 -20.81 -55.42
CA ASP A 318 -21.72 -22.07 -55.26
C ASP A 318 -20.27 -21.68 -55.65
N ASP A 319 -19.31 -22.47 -55.21
CA ASP A 319 -17.87 -22.35 -55.40
C ASP A 319 -17.41 -22.13 -56.86
N SER A 320 -16.28 -21.41 -57.02
CA SER A 320 -15.13 -21.87 -57.85
C SER A 320 -14.01 -20.82 -57.94
N MET A 321 -12.81 -21.20 -57.50
CA MET A 321 -11.54 -20.98 -58.22
C MET A 321 -10.41 -21.77 -57.51
N ASP A 322 -10.05 -22.89 -58.17
CA ASP A 322 -8.82 -23.72 -58.10
C ASP A 322 -8.22 -24.18 -56.77
#